data_AF-A0A7C4D1U7-F1
#
_entry.id   AF-A0A7C4D1U7-F1
#
_cell.length_a   1.000
_cell.length_b   1.000
_cell.length_c   1.000
_cell.angle_alpha   90.00
_cell.angle_beta   90.00
_cell.angle_gamma   90.00
#
_symmetry.space_group_name_H-M   'P 1'
#
loop_
_entity.id
_entity.type
_entity.pdbx_description
1 polymer ?
#
loop_
_entity_poly.entity_id
_entity_poly.type
_entity_poly.pdbx_seq_one_letter_code
_entity_poly.pdbx_strand_id
1 'polypeptide(L)' 'MLAPLQNINLKKTREFIINFLKNEVGDRKVVFGLSGGVDSSTVAALLAQTFEKERILALIMPEKA' A
#
# COMPACT_ATOMS: atom_id res chain seq x y z
N MET A 1 26.33 0.34 4.04
CA MET A 1 26.04 0.51 5.49
C MET A 1 24.53 0.42 5.68
N LEU A 2 24.00 -0.80 5.84
CA LEU A 2 22.57 -1.03 6.08
C LEU A 2 22.35 -1.30 7.57
N ALA A 3 22.09 -0.25 8.34
CA ALA A 3 21.43 -0.38 9.63
C ALA A 3 20.50 0.83 9.77
N PRO A 4 19.19 0.63 9.56
CA PRO A 4 18.30 0.58 10.73
C PRO A 4 17.16 -0.44 10.61
N LEU A 5 17.28 -1.52 9.83
CA LEU A 5 16.26 -2.58 9.81
C LEU A 5 16.23 -3.42 11.09
N GLN A 6 17.26 -3.32 11.94
CA GLN A 6 17.44 -4.19 13.11
C GLN A 6 16.37 -3.98 14.22
N ASN A 7 15.48 -2.99 14.10
CA ASN A 7 14.43 -2.74 15.09
C ASN A 7 13.11 -2.23 14.48
N ILE A 8 12.69 -2.75 13.33
CA ILE A 8 11.34 -2.46 12.81
C ILE A 8 10.31 -3.30 13.58
N ASN A 9 9.43 -2.62 14.32
CA ASN A 9 8.23 -3.26 14.86
C ASN A 9 7.14 -3.29 13.77
N LEU A 10 6.95 -4.45 13.14
CA LEU A 10 6.04 -4.61 12.01
C LEU A 10 4.60 -4.17 12.32
N LYS A 11 4.11 -4.41 13.54
CA LYS A 11 2.76 -4.01 13.95
C LYS A 11 2.63 -2.48 14.01
N LYS A 12 3.57 -1.82 14.69
CA LYS A 12 3.59 -0.35 14.78
C LYS A 12 3.78 0.30 13.41
N THR A 13 4.66 -0.25 12.57
CA THR A 13 4.89 0.26 11.23
C THR A 13 3.64 0.13 10.36
N ARG A 14 2.95 -1.01 10.41
CA ARG A 14 1.67 -1.19 9.72
C ARG A 14 0.64 -0.15 10.16
N GLU A 15 0.47 0.04 11.47
CA GLU A 15 -0.47 1.02 12.04
C GLU A 15 -0.12 2.45 11.61
N PHE A 16 1.16 2.81 11.63
CA PHE A 16 1.65 4.09 11.14
C PHE A 16 1.30 4.31 9.67
N ILE A 17 1.55 3.32 8.81
CA ILE A 17 1.26 3.43 7.37
C ILE A 17 -0.25 3.55 7.12
N ILE A 18 -1.08 2.78 7.82
CA ILE A 18 -2.55 2.88 7.69
C ILE A 18 -3.02 4.29 8.04
N ASN A 19 -2.53 4.86 9.15
CA ASN A 19 -2.92 6.22 9.56
C ASN A 19 -2.41 7.28 8.59
N PHE A 20 -1.17 7.13 8.09
CA PHE A 20 -0.64 7.97 7.03
C PHE A 20 -1.52 7.93 5.79
N LEU A 21 -1.90 6.74 5.30
CA LEU A 21 -2.78 6.60 4.15
C LEU A 21 -4.14 7.28 4.37
N LYS A 22 -4.78 7.09 5.53
CA LYS A 22 -6.05 7.76 5.86
C LYS A 22 -5.94 9.28 5.79
N ASN A 23 -4.89 9.84 6.39
CA ASN A 23 -4.67 11.28 6.43
C ASN A 23 -4.36 11.85 5.05
N GLU A 24 -3.47 11.20 4.30
CA GLU A 24 -3.06 11.67 2.99
C GLU A 24 -4.17 11.52 1.96
N VAL A 25 -4.88 10.39 1.92
CA VAL A 25 -5.92 10.16 0.90
C VAL A 25 -7.20 10.92 1.24
N GLY A 26 -7.58 11.00 2.52
CA GLY A 26 -8.86 11.57 2.95
C GLY A 26 -10.03 10.82 2.32
N ASP A 27 -10.94 11.54 1.66
CA ASP A 27 -12.11 10.98 0.96
C ASP A 27 -11.87 10.62 -0.52
N ARG A 28 -10.63 10.80 -1.00
CA ARG A 28 -10.28 10.54 -2.40
C ARG A 28 -10.24 9.04 -2.70
N LYS A 29 -10.26 8.70 -4.00
CA LYS A 29 -9.99 7.35 -4.51
C LYS A 29 -8.50 7.15 -4.75
N VAL A 30 -8.05 5.90 -4.70
CA VAL A 30 -6.65 5.51 -4.91
C VAL A 30 -6.53 4.73 -6.21
N VAL A 31 -5.56 5.10 -7.04
CA VAL A 31 -5.19 4.37 -8.25
C VAL A 31 -3.71 3.98 -8.13
N PHE A 32 -3.37 2.72 -8.39
CA PHE A 32 -1.99 2.26 -8.35
C PHE A 32 -1.74 1.10 -9.32
N GLY A 33 -0.47 0.86 -9.69
CA GLY A 33 -0.07 -0.28 -10.49
C GLY A 33 0.13 -1.54 -9.65
N LEU A 34 -0.42 -2.67 -10.11
CA LEU A 34 -0.27 -3.99 -9.48
C LEU A 34 0.52 -4.92 -10.42
N SER A 35 1.79 -5.15 -10.10
CA SER A 35 2.69 -5.97 -10.92
C SER A 35 2.76 -7.43 -10.50
N GLY A 36 2.22 -7.77 -9.31
CA GLY A 36 2.42 -9.07 -8.66
C GLY A 36 3.72 -9.17 -7.85
N GLY A 37 4.59 -8.16 -7.90
CA GLY A 37 5.75 -8.06 -7.01
C GLY A 37 5.35 -7.77 -5.55
N VAL A 38 6.25 -8.09 -4.61
CA VAL A 38 5.99 -7.97 -3.17
C VAL A 38 5.63 -6.55 -2.74
N ASP A 39 6.23 -5.53 -3.35
CA ASP A 39 5.98 -4.14 -3.00
C ASP A 39 4.54 -3.73 -3.36
N SER A 40 4.15 -3.93 -4.63
CA SER A 40 2.81 -3.58 -5.11
C SER A 40 1.71 -4.41 -4.42
N SER A 41 1.99 -5.68 -4.12
CA SER A 41 1.06 -6.56 -3.41
C SER A 41 0.88 -6.14 -1.95
N THR A 42 1.97 -5.66 -1.31
CA THR A 42 1.91 -5.12 0.06
C THR A 42 1.10 -3.82 0.09
N VAL A 43 1.29 -2.93 -0.88
CA VAL A 43 0.46 -1.73 -1.03
C VAL A 43 -1.02 -2.11 -1.21
N ALA A 44 -1.33 -3.08 -2.08
CA ALA A 44 -2.69 -3.57 -2.27
C ALA A 44 -3.33 -4.05 -0.96
N ALA A 45 -2.60 -4.86 -0.19
CA ALA A 45 -3.06 -5.40 1.09
C ALA A 45 -3.25 -4.30 2.16
N LEU A 46 -2.39 -3.28 2.19
CA LEU A 46 -2.53 -2.15 3.11
C LEU A 46 -3.71 -1.25 2.73
N LEU A 47 -3.90 -0.98 1.43
CA LEU A 47 -5.06 -0.21 0.95
C LEU A 47 -6.37 -0.92 1.27
N ALA A 48 -6.46 -2.24 1.05
CA ALA A 48 -7.63 -3.04 1.37
C ALA A 48 -7.94 -3.11 2.88
N GLN A 49 -6.95 -2.93 3.75
CA GLN A 49 -7.14 -2.77 5.21
C GLN A 49 -7.53 -1.36 5.61
N THR A 50 -7.35 -0.37 4.73
CA THR A 50 -7.48 1.05 5.04
C THR A 50 -8.78 1.65 4.51
N PHE A 51 -9.19 1.28 3.30
CA PHE A 51 -10.32 1.87 2.57
C PHE A 51 -11.30 0.81 2.06
N GLU A 52 -12.51 1.25 1.77
CA GLU A 52 -13.51 0.46 1.06
C GLU A 52 -13.02 0.09 -0.35
N LYS A 53 -13.33 -1.14 -0.80
CA LYS A 53 -12.82 -1.69 -2.07
C LYS A 53 -13.18 -0.81 -3.26
N GLU A 54 -14.35 -0.19 -3.24
CA GLU A 54 -14.89 0.67 -4.31
C GLU A 54 -14.09 1.96 -4.52
N ARG A 55 -13.22 2.30 -3.57
CA ARG A 55 -12.32 3.46 -3.64
C ARG A 55 -10.94 3.11 -4.19
N ILE A 56 -10.66 1.83 -4.47
CA ILE A 56 -9.35 1.34 -4.88
C ILE A 56 -9.42 0.80 -6.31
N LEU A 57 -8.62 1.38 -7.21
CA LEU A 57 -8.42 0.89 -8.56
C LEU A 57 -6.98 0.40 -8.73
N ALA A 58 -6.81 -0.92 -8.85
CA ALA A 58 -5.54 -1.54 -9.18
C ALA A 58 -5.44 -1.74 -10.70
N LEU A 59 -4.35 -1.26 -11.31
CA LEU A 59 -4.07 -1.43 -12.73
C LEU A 59 -2.99 -2.50 -12.92
N ILE A 60 -3.33 -3.60 -13.56
CA ILE A 60 -2.34 -4.54 -14.07
C ILE A 60 -1.91 -4.04 -15.44
N MET A 61 -0.63 -3.71 -15.59
CA MET A 61 -0.08 -3.07 -16.79
C MET A 61 0.97 -3.98 -17.43
N PRO A 62 0.56 -4.96 -18.26
CA PRO A 62 1.51 -5.82 -18.96
C PRO A 62 2.25 -5.03 -20.05
N GLU A 63 3.49 -5.42 -20.35
CA GLU A 63 4.30 -4.78 -21.41
C GLU A 63 3.71 -5.02 -22.81
N LYS A 64 2.98 -6.14 -22.98
CA LYS A 64 2.34 -6.54 -24.24
C LYS A 64 0.89 -6.92 -23.99
N ALA A 65 0.04 -6.61 -24.97
CA ALA A 65 -1.38 -6.95 -24.99
C ALA A 65 -1.59 -8.45 -25.24
#